data_AF-A0A848W907-F1
#
_entry.id   AF-A0A848W907-F1
#
_cell.length_a   1.000
_cell.length_b   1.000
_cell.length_c   1.000
_cell.angle_alpha   90.00
_cell.angle_beta   90.00
_cell.angle_gamma   90.00
#
_symmetry.space_group_name_H-M   'P 1'
#
loop_
_entity.id
_entity.type
_entity.pdbx_description
1 polymer ?
#
loop_
_entity_poly.entity_id
_entity_poly.type
_entity_poly.pdbx_seq_one_letter_code
_entity_poly.pdbx_strand_id
1 'polypeptide(L)'
;AATVEPMAEIGFRQVFAKDFRCQTPANPQHPHNVADAATYIGEMVDTWHGAKNGLVRMGLAIESNAHWLAAGMSSDELVETGYRLAVEKDLQITNHTAGGTLSLETGYLHFLRQTGRTDVRYLVQMGLLDSHWLLIHAINVNDTDIQQMAEAGCHAVYTPTSESMRGGGIGPWVRLIKAGVNCSLGTDGPMVDYSVDIVEQMKACTYVQNTNHLDPTVMPLERSLEMATINAARALGMADEIGSLEAGKRADIAVFDMRGPHMQVIHNPIANFVCCARGADAHTVLIDGQTVLSEGQFINFSSVEDVIEEATERGRAIATKAGVMDRATPIWPEHATATAAQ
;
A
#
# COMPACT_ATOMS: atom_id res chain seq x y z
N ALA A 1 6.64 1.31 19.03
CA ALA A 1 6.39 2.53 19.82
C ALA A 1 6.31 3.76 18.91
N ALA A 2 7.42 4.34 18.46
CA ALA A 2 7.44 5.67 17.79
C ALA A 2 6.47 5.86 16.59
N THR A 3 6.19 4.83 15.81
CA THR A 3 5.21 4.92 14.69
C THR A 3 3.80 4.48 15.09
N VAL A 4 3.72 3.37 15.83
CA VAL A 4 2.45 2.71 16.15
C VAL A 4 1.66 3.47 17.22
N GLU A 5 2.35 3.95 18.25
CA GLU A 5 1.72 4.55 19.42
C GLU A 5 1.01 5.88 19.10
N PRO A 6 1.62 6.85 18.39
CA PRO A 6 0.95 8.10 18.09
C PRO A 6 -0.36 7.92 17.32
N MET A 7 -0.37 7.00 16.32
CA MET A 7 -1.57 6.70 15.54
C MET A 7 -2.69 6.11 16.41
N ALA A 8 -2.35 5.21 17.33
CA ALA A 8 -3.34 4.64 18.25
C ALA A 8 -3.83 5.65 19.30
N GLU A 9 -2.97 6.57 19.75
CA GLU A 9 -3.33 7.64 20.69
C GLU A 9 -4.35 8.62 20.12
N ILE A 10 -4.25 8.93 18.83
CA ILE A 10 -5.23 9.77 18.13
C ILE A 10 -6.49 8.99 17.70
N GLY A 11 -6.57 7.70 18.02
CA GLY A 11 -7.74 6.85 17.82
C GLY A 11 -7.81 6.14 16.46
N PHE A 12 -6.71 6.10 15.69
CA PHE A 12 -6.70 5.45 14.39
C PHE A 12 -6.45 3.94 14.49
N ARG A 13 -7.22 3.17 13.70
CA ARG A 13 -6.94 1.76 13.45
C ARG A 13 -5.80 1.63 12.45
N GLN A 14 -4.90 0.70 12.71
CA GLN A 14 -3.77 0.40 11.84
C GLN A 14 -3.44 -1.09 11.82
N VAL A 15 -3.01 -1.56 10.65
CA VAL A 15 -2.23 -2.79 10.51
C VAL A 15 -0.80 -2.37 10.18
N PHE A 16 0.08 -2.43 11.18
CA PHE A 16 1.47 -2.03 11.03
C PHE A 16 2.32 -3.23 10.64
N ALA A 17 2.78 -3.26 9.39
CA ALA A 17 3.69 -4.29 8.91
C ALA A 17 5.13 -3.99 9.29
N LYS A 18 5.72 -4.77 10.20
CA LYS A 18 7.14 -4.65 10.54
C LYS A 18 7.98 -5.35 9.47
N ASP A 19 8.97 -4.65 8.94
CA ASP A 19 9.92 -5.23 8.00
C ASP A 19 10.74 -6.35 8.66
N PHE A 20 10.69 -7.54 8.07
CA PHE A 20 11.52 -8.66 8.43
C PHE A 20 12.87 -8.52 7.73
N ARG A 21 13.79 -7.81 8.39
CA ARG A 21 15.16 -7.61 7.92
C ARG A 21 16.15 -8.21 8.90
N CYS A 22 17.23 -8.74 8.35
CA CYS A 22 18.34 -9.28 9.11
C CYS A 22 19.66 -8.95 8.41
N GLN A 23 20.76 -9.47 8.96
CA GLN A 23 22.07 -9.43 8.33
C GLN A 23 22.03 -10.25 7.05
N THR A 24 22.44 -9.63 5.95
CA THR A 24 22.53 -10.24 4.62
C THR A 24 23.82 -9.76 3.94
N PRO A 25 24.28 -10.39 2.84
CA PRO A 25 25.47 -9.92 2.12
C PRO A 25 25.41 -8.44 1.73
N ALA A 26 24.24 -7.91 1.38
CA ALA A 26 24.05 -6.51 1.02
C ALA A 26 23.69 -5.59 2.22
N ASN A 27 23.45 -6.16 3.40
CA ASN A 27 23.27 -5.42 4.65
C ASN A 27 24.10 -6.05 5.80
N PRO A 28 25.44 -6.05 5.71
CA PRO A 28 26.29 -6.77 6.65
C PRO A 28 26.33 -6.15 8.05
N GLN A 29 25.84 -4.91 8.21
CA GLN A 29 25.85 -4.17 9.48
C GLN A 29 24.55 -4.31 10.27
N HIS A 30 23.56 -5.06 9.76
CA HIS A 30 22.32 -5.26 10.50
C HIS A 30 22.60 -5.99 11.83
N PRO A 31 22.01 -5.54 12.96
CA PRO A 31 22.37 -6.07 14.27
C PRO A 31 21.86 -7.48 14.56
N HIS A 32 20.89 -7.98 13.78
CA HIS A 32 20.27 -9.28 13.97
C HIS A 32 20.62 -10.23 12.82
N ASN A 33 20.98 -11.48 13.12
CA ASN A 33 20.86 -12.59 12.17
C ASN A 33 19.38 -12.99 11.97
N VAL A 34 19.09 -13.99 11.13
CA VAL A 34 17.70 -14.40 10.82
C VAL A 34 16.92 -14.82 12.08
N ALA A 35 17.52 -15.63 12.96
CA ALA A 35 16.87 -16.12 14.17
C ALA A 35 16.65 -15.00 15.20
N ASP A 36 17.64 -14.12 15.37
CA ASP A 36 17.54 -12.96 16.27
C ASP A 36 16.50 -11.96 15.77
N ALA A 37 16.34 -11.82 14.44
CA ALA A 37 15.32 -10.98 13.84
C ALA A 37 13.92 -11.56 14.07
N ALA A 38 13.75 -12.87 13.93
CA ALA A 38 12.50 -13.55 14.22
C ALA A 38 12.08 -13.38 15.69
N THR A 39 13.02 -13.55 16.61
CA THR A 39 12.78 -13.36 18.05
C THR A 39 12.39 -11.91 18.35
N TYR A 40 13.18 -10.94 17.88
CA TYR A 40 12.93 -9.51 18.09
C TYR A 40 11.56 -9.06 17.54
N ILE A 41 11.21 -9.51 16.34
CA ILE A 41 9.92 -9.17 15.72
C ILE A 41 8.78 -9.90 16.44
N GLY A 42 8.98 -11.15 16.85
CA GLY A 42 8.01 -11.92 17.64
C GLY A 42 7.64 -11.21 18.95
N GLU A 43 8.63 -10.71 19.70
CA GLU A 43 8.40 -9.93 20.92
C GLU A 43 7.62 -8.62 20.64
N MET A 44 7.91 -7.97 19.51
CA MET A 44 7.17 -6.78 19.07
C MET A 44 5.72 -7.12 18.73
N VAL A 45 5.48 -8.24 18.05
CA VAL A 45 4.14 -8.75 17.75
C VAL A 45 3.38 -9.01 19.04
N ASP A 46 3.99 -9.69 20.01
CA ASP A 46 3.36 -9.98 21.31
C ASP A 46 3.01 -8.72 22.11
N THR A 47 3.76 -7.64 21.90
CA THR A 47 3.51 -6.35 22.55
C THR A 47 2.36 -5.58 21.89
N TRP A 48 2.30 -5.57 20.56
CA TRP A 48 1.47 -4.62 19.80
C TRP A 48 0.27 -5.24 19.08
N HIS A 49 0.32 -6.52 18.72
CA HIS A 49 -0.79 -7.17 18.01
C HIS A 49 -2.00 -7.31 18.94
N GLY A 50 -3.12 -6.70 18.57
CA GLY A 50 -4.33 -6.63 19.40
C GLY A 50 -4.31 -5.51 20.46
N ALA A 51 -3.24 -4.71 20.53
CA ALA A 51 -3.13 -3.63 21.50
C ALA A 51 -4.16 -2.51 21.26
N LYS A 52 -4.36 -1.68 22.30
CA LYS A 52 -5.26 -0.51 22.27
C LYS A 52 -6.68 -0.91 21.82
N ASN A 53 -7.25 -1.94 22.47
CA ASN A 53 -8.57 -2.50 22.18
C ASN A 53 -8.76 -3.02 20.73
N GLY A 54 -7.67 -3.49 20.12
CA GLY A 54 -7.67 -4.00 18.74
C GLY A 54 -7.58 -2.91 17.67
N LEU A 55 -7.27 -1.66 18.04
CA LEU A 55 -6.91 -0.62 17.08
C LEU A 55 -5.55 -0.90 16.41
N VAL A 56 -4.65 -1.60 17.09
CA VAL A 56 -3.35 -1.98 16.55
C VAL A 56 -3.36 -3.47 16.20
N ARG A 57 -3.05 -3.78 14.94
CA ARG A 57 -2.60 -5.10 14.51
C ARG A 57 -1.21 -5.01 13.94
N MET A 58 -0.46 -6.09 14.09
CA MET A 58 0.83 -6.25 13.45
C MET A 58 0.67 -7.07 12.17
N GLY A 59 1.48 -6.77 11.17
CA GLY A 59 1.76 -7.62 10.02
C GLY A 59 3.27 -7.75 9.83
N LEU A 60 3.70 -8.46 8.80
CA LEU A 60 5.10 -8.50 8.38
C LEU A 60 5.27 -7.92 6.98
N ALA A 61 6.36 -7.20 6.74
CA ALA A 61 6.81 -6.87 5.40
C ALA A 61 8.03 -7.73 5.07
N ILE A 62 7.91 -8.62 4.08
CA ILE A 62 8.97 -9.54 3.69
C ILE A 62 9.34 -9.27 2.23
N GLU A 63 10.54 -8.76 2.02
CA GLU A 63 11.11 -8.52 0.69
C GLU A 63 11.50 -9.88 0.06
N SER A 64 10.50 -10.56 -0.50
CA SER A 64 10.58 -11.93 -1.01
C SER A 64 10.72 -12.02 -2.52
N ASN A 65 11.00 -10.90 -3.18
CA ASN A 65 11.19 -10.86 -4.62
C ASN A 65 12.47 -11.55 -5.06
N ALA A 66 12.44 -12.16 -6.24
CA ALA A 66 13.61 -12.81 -6.83
C ALA A 66 14.79 -11.83 -6.98
N HIS A 67 14.49 -10.54 -7.20
CA HIS A 67 15.50 -9.49 -7.29
C HIS A 67 16.23 -9.21 -5.99
N TRP A 68 15.51 -9.18 -4.86
CA TRP A 68 16.12 -8.93 -3.57
C TRP A 68 17.03 -10.08 -3.14
N LEU A 69 16.62 -11.30 -3.47
CA LEU A 69 17.48 -12.48 -3.29
C LEU A 69 18.74 -12.40 -4.12
N ALA A 70 18.61 -12.14 -5.42
CA ALA A 70 19.76 -12.06 -6.32
C ALA A 70 20.69 -10.88 -5.98
N ALA A 71 20.16 -9.78 -5.44
CA ALA A 71 20.95 -8.66 -4.92
C ALA A 71 21.60 -8.95 -3.55
N GLY A 72 21.33 -10.10 -2.93
CA GLY A 72 21.84 -10.45 -1.60
C GLY A 72 21.25 -9.61 -0.47
N MET A 73 20.11 -8.96 -0.71
CA MET A 73 19.35 -8.19 0.27
C MET A 73 18.36 -9.07 1.06
N SER A 74 18.02 -10.24 0.51
CA SER A 74 17.16 -11.26 1.10
C SER A 74 17.77 -12.65 0.88
N SER A 75 17.19 -13.68 1.50
CA SER A 75 17.59 -15.08 1.34
C SER A 75 16.39 -16.01 1.52
N ASP A 76 16.48 -17.24 0.99
CA ASP A 76 15.45 -18.26 1.19
C ASP A 76 15.18 -18.48 2.70
N GLU A 77 16.23 -18.53 3.52
CA GLU A 77 16.12 -18.69 4.97
C GLU A 77 15.38 -17.53 5.64
N LEU A 78 15.63 -16.29 5.21
CA LEU A 78 14.94 -15.10 5.71
C LEU A 78 13.45 -15.16 5.35
N VAL A 79 13.13 -15.42 4.08
CA VAL A 79 11.75 -15.47 3.57
C VAL A 79 10.98 -16.58 4.28
N GLU A 80 11.56 -17.78 4.38
CA GLU A 80 10.92 -18.91 5.04
C GLU A 80 10.72 -18.66 6.53
N THR A 81 11.71 -18.11 7.23
CA THR A 81 11.60 -17.83 8.68
C THR A 81 10.55 -16.75 8.95
N GLY A 82 10.53 -15.67 8.16
CA GLY A 82 9.52 -14.63 8.28
C GLY A 82 8.11 -15.15 7.99
N TYR A 83 7.95 -15.99 6.96
CA TYR A 83 6.67 -16.63 6.65
C TYR A 83 6.20 -17.53 7.81
N ARG A 84 7.06 -18.39 8.35
CA ARG A 84 6.70 -19.26 9.48
C ARG A 84 6.26 -18.44 10.70
N LEU A 85 6.96 -17.34 11.01
CA LEU A 85 6.57 -16.43 12.08
C LEU A 85 5.19 -15.81 11.83
N ALA A 86 4.92 -15.36 10.60
CA ALA A 86 3.61 -14.80 10.26
C ALA A 86 2.49 -15.84 10.41
N VAL A 87 2.68 -17.07 9.92
CA VAL A 87 1.67 -18.14 10.05
C VAL A 87 1.47 -18.52 11.52
N GLU A 88 2.55 -18.66 12.30
CA GLU A 88 2.48 -18.98 13.74
C GLU A 88 1.68 -17.93 14.52
N LYS A 89 1.86 -16.65 14.16
CA LYS A 89 1.26 -15.50 14.84
C LYS A 89 -0.03 -15.00 14.15
N ASP A 90 -0.54 -15.70 13.14
CA ASP A 90 -1.70 -15.32 12.32
C ASP A 90 -1.63 -13.88 11.76
N LEU A 91 -0.51 -13.54 11.13
CA LEU A 91 -0.22 -12.22 10.58
C LEU A 91 -0.36 -12.20 9.08
N GLN A 92 -0.81 -11.06 8.55
CA GLN A 92 -0.71 -10.76 7.13
C GLN A 92 0.72 -10.33 6.76
N ILE A 93 1.15 -10.72 5.57
CA ILE A 93 2.46 -10.47 4.98
C ILE A 93 2.28 -9.57 3.78
N THR A 94 3.00 -8.44 3.75
CA THR A 94 3.04 -7.55 2.60
C THR A 94 4.38 -7.64 1.88
N ASN A 95 4.34 -7.57 0.55
CA ASN A 95 5.52 -7.52 -0.29
C ASN A 95 5.23 -6.69 -1.54
N HIS A 96 6.17 -5.84 -1.94
CA HIS A 96 6.14 -5.26 -3.28
C HIS A 96 6.38 -6.39 -4.28
N THR A 97 5.59 -6.56 -5.34
CA THR A 97 5.74 -7.72 -6.23
C THR A 97 5.61 -7.30 -7.69
N ALA A 98 6.51 -7.78 -8.55
CA ALA A 98 6.48 -7.54 -9.98
C ALA A 98 6.30 -6.05 -10.37
N GLY A 99 6.96 -5.13 -9.64
CA GLY A 99 6.82 -3.68 -9.78
C GLY A 99 7.35 -3.10 -11.11
N GLY A 100 6.99 -1.84 -11.39
CA GLY A 100 7.02 -1.21 -12.72
C GLY A 100 8.36 -0.78 -13.34
N THR A 101 8.31 -0.29 -14.60
CA THR A 101 9.37 0.07 -15.59
C THR A 101 10.83 0.22 -15.17
N LEU A 102 11.17 0.91 -14.08
CA LEU A 102 12.56 0.91 -13.57
C LEU A 102 13.03 -0.52 -13.26
N SER A 103 12.11 -1.33 -12.75
CA SER A 103 12.21 -2.78 -12.53
C SER A 103 11.99 -3.59 -13.82
N LEU A 104 11.50 -3.06 -14.94
CA LEU A 104 11.27 -3.94 -16.10
C LEU A 104 12.59 -4.47 -16.68
N GLU A 105 13.58 -3.60 -16.92
CA GLU A 105 14.89 -4.02 -17.44
C GLU A 105 15.85 -4.46 -16.34
N THR A 106 15.97 -3.70 -15.24
CA THR A 106 16.90 -3.99 -14.14
C THR A 106 16.34 -4.93 -13.08
N GLY A 107 15.02 -5.11 -13.08
CA GLY A 107 14.26 -5.97 -12.19
C GLY A 107 13.74 -7.21 -12.92
N TYR A 108 12.43 -7.29 -13.08
CA TYR A 108 11.66 -8.33 -13.73
C TYR A 108 12.39 -9.07 -14.88
N LEU A 109 12.81 -8.42 -15.97
CA LEU A 109 13.45 -9.13 -17.09
C LEU A 109 14.87 -9.61 -16.75
N HIS A 110 15.65 -8.83 -16.00
CA HIS A 110 16.97 -9.25 -15.54
C HIS A 110 16.88 -10.52 -14.69
N PHE A 111 15.98 -10.54 -13.71
CA PHE A 111 15.82 -11.67 -12.81
C PHE A 111 15.12 -12.86 -13.44
N LEU A 112 14.16 -12.64 -14.33
CA LEU A 112 13.59 -13.73 -15.13
C LEU A 112 14.67 -14.40 -15.98
N ARG A 113 15.61 -13.64 -16.56
CA ARG A 113 16.74 -14.18 -17.32
C ARG A 113 17.74 -14.94 -16.45
N GLN A 114 18.04 -14.44 -15.24
CA GLN A 114 19.02 -15.05 -14.34
C GLN A 114 18.48 -16.28 -13.62
N THR A 115 17.24 -16.22 -13.15
CA THR A 115 16.67 -17.21 -12.24
C THR A 115 15.63 -18.12 -12.90
N GLY A 116 15.11 -17.74 -14.08
CA GLY A 116 14.00 -18.42 -14.75
C GLY A 116 12.66 -18.26 -14.03
N ARG A 117 12.56 -17.37 -13.04
CA ARG A 117 11.44 -17.28 -12.09
C ARG A 117 10.90 -15.85 -12.03
N THR A 118 9.57 -15.72 -12.00
CA THR A 118 8.88 -14.50 -11.57
C THR A 118 8.83 -14.45 -10.04
N ASP A 119 8.54 -13.29 -9.46
CA ASP A 119 8.39 -13.13 -8.01
C ASP A 119 7.30 -14.07 -7.44
N VAL A 120 6.16 -14.17 -8.12
CA VAL A 120 5.06 -15.08 -7.75
C VAL A 120 5.53 -16.54 -7.82
N ARG A 121 6.16 -16.93 -8.93
CA ARG A 121 6.64 -18.30 -9.10
C ARG A 121 7.69 -18.70 -8.06
N TYR A 122 8.51 -17.77 -7.61
CA TYR A 122 9.46 -18.01 -6.53
C TYR A 122 8.74 -18.44 -5.24
N LEU A 123 7.73 -17.68 -4.78
CA LEU A 123 6.93 -18.02 -3.60
C LEU A 123 6.19 -19.35 -3.75
N VAL A 124 5.64 -19.62 -4.94
CA VAL A 124 4.97 -20.90 -5.25
C VAL A 124 5.93 -22.07 -5.14
N GLN A 125 7.16 -21.94 -5.66
CA GLN A 125 8.15 -23.01 -5.62
C GLN A 125 8.70 -23.29 -4.22
N MET A 126 8.73 -22.28 -3.36
CA MET A 126 9.03 -22.47 -1.94
C MET A 126 7.85 -23.07 -1.17
N GLY A 127 6.65 -23.09 -1.74
CA GLY A 127 5.43 -23.53 -1.06
C GLY A 127 4.95 -22.55 0.00
N LEU A 128 5.21 -21.24 -0.18
CA LEU A 128 4.91 -20.20 0.81
C LEU A 128 3.77 -19.27 0.37
N LEU A 129 3.30 -19.35 -0.88
CA LEU A 129 2.22 -18.47 -1.36
C LEU A 129 0.85 -18.98 -0.89
N ASP A 130 0.13 -18.16 -0.13
CA ASP A 130 -1.21 -18.43 0.40
C ASP A 130 -1.98 -17.12 0.71
N SER A 131 -3.08 -17.24 1.47
CA SER A 131 -3.93 -16.12 1.89
C SER A 131 -3.31 -15.17 2.91
N HIS A 132 -2.10 -15.41 3.42
CA HIS A 132 -1.39 -14.43 4.25
C HIS A 132 -0.75 -13.33 3.40
N TRP A 133 -0.65 -13.48 2.08
CA TRP A 133 0.12 -12.54 1.25
C TRP A 133 -0.73 -11.44 0.63
N LEU A 134 -0.28 -10.19 0.81
CA LEU A 134 -0.70 -9.00 0.10
C LEU A 134 0.42 -8.57 -0.84
N LEU A 135 0.23 -8.85 -2.13
CA LEU A 135 1.20 -8.56 -3.18
C LEU A 135 0.91 -7.17 -3.79
N ILE A 136 1.74 -6.19 -3.47
CA ILE A 136 1.58 -4.80 -3.90
C ILE A 136 2.10 -4.62 -5.33
N HIS A 137 1.40 -3.81 -6.12
CA HIS A 137 1.66 -3.46 -7.53
C HIS A 137 1.30 -4.53 -8.56
N ALA A 138 1.88 -5.74 -8.48
CA ALA A 138 1.62 -6.83 -9.42
C ALA A 138 1.60 -6.41 -10.92
N ILE A 139 2.43 -5.45 -11.33
CA ILE A 139 2.32 -4.81 -12.66
C ILE A 139 2.68 -5.80 -13.77
N ASN A 140 3.74 -6.58 -13.56
CA ASN A 140 4.32 -7.45 -14.57
C ASN A 140 3.97 -8.94 -14.38
N VAL A 141 2.91 -9.25 -13.63
CA VAL A 141 2.45 -10.64 -13.48
C VAL A 141 1.89 -11.17 -14.81
N ASN A 142 2.30 -12.37 -15.19
CA ASN A 142 1.81 -13.04 -16.40
C ASN A 142 0.58 -13.92 -16.10
N ASP A 143 -0.01 -14.54 -17.12
CA ASP A 143 -1.23 -15.35 -16.96
C ASP A 143 -1.03 -16.56 -16.03
N THR A 144 0.17 -17.15 -15.98
CA THR A 144 0.48 -18.23 -15.04
C THR A 144 0.56 -17.71 -13.61
N ASP A 145 1.21 -16.56 -13.40
CA ASP A 145 1.28 -15.92 -12.08
C ASP A 145 -0.13 -15.59 -11.57
N ILE A 146 -1.01 -15.06 -12.42
CA ILE A 146 -2.40 -14.73 -12.07
C ILE A 146 -3.17 -15.97 -11.60
N GLN A 147 -3.05 -17.09 -12.32
CA GLN A 147 -3.71 -18.34 -11.91
C GLN A 147 -3.15 -18.85 -10.58
N GLN A 148 -1.83 -18.82 -10.40
CA GLN A 148 -1.20 -19.23 -9.15
C GLN A 148 -1.61 -18.37 -7.97
N MET A 149 -1.73 -17.05 -8.16
CA MET A 149 -2.24 -16.13 -7.15
C MET A 149 -3.69 -16.45 -6.76
N ALA A 150 -4.54 -16.73 -7.75
CA ALA A 150 -5.93 -17.10 -7.52
C ALA A 150 -6.07 -18.45 -6.79
N GLU A 151 -5.30 -19.46 -7.21
CA GLU A 151 -5.28 -20.79 -6.60
C GLU A 151 -4.75 -20.75 -5.15
N ALA A 152 -3.73 -19.95 -4.88
CA ALA A 152 -3.18 -19.77 -3.55
C ALA A 152 -4.09 -18.96 -2.62
N GLY A 153 -5.03 -18.19 -3.16
CA GLY A 153 -5.91 -17.32 -2.39
C GLY A 153 -5.22 -16.08 -1.84
N CYS A 154 -4.07 -15.68 -2.39
CA CYS A 154 -3.40 -14.45 -1.99
C CYS A 154 -4.16 -13.20 -2.46
N HIS A 155 -3.71 -12.05 -1.99
CA HIS A 155 -4.30 -10.75 -2.24
C HIS A 155 -3.37 -9.88 -3.09
N ALA A 156 -3.96 -8.94 -3.83
CA ALA A 156 -3.20 -7.97 -4.61
C ALA A 156 -3.63 -6.54 -4.29
N VAL A 157 -2.68 -5.61 -4.15
CA VAL A 157 -2.96 -4.21 -3.79
C VAL A 157 -2.57 -3.28 -4.93
N TYR A 158 -3.56 -2.58 -5.49
CA TYR A 158 -3.37 -1.66 -6.61
C TYR A 158 -3.12 -0.24 -6.13
N THR A 159 -2.04 0.37 -6.62
CA THR A 159 -1.64 1.76 -6.31
C THR A 159 -1.61 2.60 -7.61
N PRO A 160 -2.78 2.87 -8.23
CA PRO A 160 -2.86 3.36 -9.61
C PRO A 160 -2.12 4.68 -9.87
N THR A 161 -2.19 5.64 -8.95
CA THR A 161 -1.55 6.95 -9.13
C THR A 161 -0.03 6.86 -8.93
N SER A 162 0.45 6.09 -7.95
CA SER A 162 1.89 5.89 -7.75
C SER A 162 2.55 5.17 -8.93
N GLU A 163 1.87 4.15 -9.46
CA GLU A 163 2.28 3.44 -10.67
C GLU A 163 2.35 4.40 -11.87
N SER A 164 1.38 5.31 -11.99
CA SER A 164 1.32 6.28 -13.07
C SER A 164 2.40 7.35 -12.96
N MET A 165 2.59 7.95 -11.78
CA MET A 165 3.60 9.00 -11.55
C MET A 165 5.01 8.49 -11.84
N ARG A 166 5.32 7.28 -11.39
CA ARG A 166 6.64 6.67 -11.60
C ARG A 166 6.83 6.16 -13.03
N GLY A 167 5.80 6.24 -13.88
CA GLY A 167 5.78 5.65 -15.22
C GLY A 167 5.93 4.13 -15.19
N GLY A 168 5.47 3.47 -14.11
CA GLY A 168 5.68 2.05 -13.81
C GLY A 168 5.00 1.08 -14.77
N GLY A 169 3.96 1.52 -15.47
CA GLY A 169 3.12 0.68 -16.33
C GLY A 169 1.74 0.47 -15.70
N ILE A 170 0.88 -0.27 -16.41
CA ILE A 170 -0.49 -0.55 -15.99
C ILE A 170 -0.62 -2.06 -15.76
N GLY A 171 -0.81 -2.47 -14.51
CA GLY A 171 -0.98 -3.88 -14.15
C GLY A 171 -2.26 -4.52 -14.71
N PRO A 172 -2.32 -5.87 -14.81
CA PRO A 172 -3.44 -6.61 -15.39
C PRO A 172 -4.62 -6.79 -14.43
N TRP A 173 -5.04 -5.71 -13.77
CA TRP A 173 -6.01 -5.72 -12.66
C TRP A 173 -7.38 -6.29 -13.05
N VAL A 174 -7.87 -5.98 -14.25
CA VAL A 174 -9.11 -6.57 -14.78
C VAL A 174 -8.99 -8.10 -14.89
N ARG A 175 -7.83 -8.63 -15.25
CA ARG A 175 -7.60 -10.08 -15.33
C ARG A 175 -7.46 -10.72 -13.96
N LEU A 176 -6.74 -10.09 -13.03
CA LEU A 176 -6.62 -10.55 -11.63
C LEU A 176 -8.01 -10.71 -11.00
N ILE A 177 -8.86 -9.68 -11.11
CA ILE A 177 -10.24 -9.70 -10.59
C ILE A 177 -11.05 -10.82 -11.26
N LYS A 178 -10.98 -10.96 -12.59
CA LYS A 178 -11.70 -12.02 -13.32
C LYS A 178 -11.22 -13.43 -12.95
N ALA A 179 -9.96 -13.60 -12.59
CA ALA A 179 -9.40 -14.86 -12.14
C ALA A 179 -9.78 -15.21 -10.70
N GLY A 180 -10.37 -14.27 -9.94
CA GLY A 180 -10.79 -14.49 -8.56
C GLY A 180 -9.79 -14.03 -7.51
N VAL A 181 -8.71 -13.34 -7.89
CA VAL A 181 -7.81 -12.71 -6.92
C VAL A 181 -8.54 -11.57 -6.21
N ASN A 182 -8.49 -11.55 -4.88
CA ASN A 182 -9.00 -10.41 -4.11
C ASN A 182 -8.07 -9.21 -4.30
N CYS A 183 -8.55 -8.21 -5.04
CA CYS A 183 -7.81 -6.97 -5.28
C CYS A 183 -8.33 -5.84 -4.38
N SER A 184 -7.43 -5.10 -3.74
CA SER A 184 -7.71 -3.91 -2.94
C SER A 184 -6.98 -2.68 -3.50
N LEU A 185 -7.22 -1.50 -2.92
CA LEU A 185 -6.52 -0.26 -3.25
C LEU A 185 -5.55 0.15 -2.14
N GLY A 186 -4.48 0.82 -2.54
CA GLY A 186 -3.55 1.53 -1.66
C GLY A 186 -3.03 2.80 -2.33
N THR A 187 -2.45 3.70 -1.54
CA THR A 187 -1.84 4.95 -2.04
C THR A 187 -0.35 4.82 -2.32
N ASP A 188 0.28 3.71 -1.88
CA ASP A 188 1.74 3.65 -1.73
C ASP A 188 2.23 4.74 -0.75
N GLY A 189 3.48 5.21 -0.87
CA GLY A 189 4.04 6.28 -0.07
C GLY A 189 3.92 7.69 -0.71
N PRO A 190 3.91 8.76 0.12
CA PRO A 190 3.82 10.15 -0.36
C PRO A 190 5.01 10.60 -1.21
N MET A 191 6.09 9.82 -1.29
CA MET A 191 7.25 10.09 -2.15
C MET A 191 7.02 9.75 -3.62
N VAL A 192 5.99 8.96 -3.91
CA VAL A 192 5.67 8.47 -5.26
C VAL A 192 4.20 8.70 -5.66
N ASP A 193 3.38 9.25 -4.75
CA ASP A 193 2.01 9.70 -5.03
C ASP A 193 1.77 11.18 -4.65
N TYR A 194 2.56 11.74 -3.73
CA TYR A 194 2.38 13.06 -3.09
C TYR A 194 1.05 13.25 -2.33
N SER A 195 -0.04 12.58 -2.72
CA SER A 195 -1.28 12.48 -1.96
C SER A 195 -1.34 11.17 -1.16
N VAL A 196 -2.18 11.17 -0.11
CA VAL A 196 -2.57 9.97 0.64
C VAL A 196 -4.09 9.94 0.68
N ASP A 197 -4.69 9.88 -0.51
CA ASP A 197 -6.14 10.00 -0.71
C ASP A 197 -6.70 8.76 -1.40
N ILE A 198 -7.41 7.91 -0.63
CA ILE A 198 -8.02 6.69 -1.17
C ILE A 198 -9.19 6.98 -2.12
N VAL A 199 -9.83 8.16 -2.01
CA VAL A 199 -10.90 8.59 -2.93
C VAL A 199 -10.32 8.88 -4.30
N GLU A 200 -9.15 9.51 -4.35
CA GLU A 200 -8.39 9.69 -5.58
C GLU A 200 -8.03 8.33 -6.21
N GLN A 201 -7.59 7.35 -5.40
CA GLN A 201 -7.26 6.01 -5.89
C GLN A 201 -8.45 5.30 -6.55
N MET A 202 -9.66 5.44 -6.01
CA MET A 202 -10.86 4.83 -6.60
C MET A 202 -11.12 5.36 -8.03
N LYS A 203 -11.01 6.68 -8.21
CA LYS A 203 -11.14 7.32 -9.51
C LYS A 203 -10.05 6.88 -10.48
N ALA A 204 -8.80 6.91 -10.03
CA ALA A 204 -7.64 6.54 -10.83
C ALA A 204 -7.71 5.06 -11.26
N CYS A 205 -8.09 4.17 -10.34
CA CYS A 205 -8.31 2.75 -10.62
C CYS A 205 -9.27 2.56 -11.81
N THR A 206 -10.42 3.22 -11.76
CA THR A 206 -11.43 3.17 -12.83
C THR A 206 -10.87 3.72 -14.14
N TYR A 207 -10.32 4.94 -14.12
CA TYR A 207 -9.94 5.65 -15.34
C TYR A 207 -8.76 5.00 -16.05
N VAL A 208 -7.73 4.59 -15.30
CA VAL A 208 -6.54 3.96 -15.84
C VAL A 208 -6.89 2.61 -16.48
N GLN A 209 -7.69 1.79 -15.81
CA GLN A 209 -8.07 0.47 -16.33
C GLN A 209 -9.00 0.56 -17.54
N ASN A 210 -9.99 1.45 -17.51
CA ASN A 210 -10.88 1.66 -18.65
C ASN A 210 -10.14 2.21 -19.87
N THR A 211 -9.20 3.14 -19.65
CA THR A 211 -8.34 3.68 -20.72
C THR A 211 -7.45 2.59 -21.31
N ASN A 212 -6.82 1.79 -20.46
CA ASN A 212 -5.94 0.69 -20.90
C ASN A 212 -6.67 -0.34 -21.77
N HIS A 213 -7.93 -0.63 -21.47
CA HIS A 213 -8.73 -1.61 -22.20
C HIS A 213 -9.59 -1.02 -23.32
N LEU A 214 -9.59 0.31 -23.48
CA LEU A 214 -10.47 1.04 -24.40
C LEU A 214 -11.96 0.69 -24.21
N ASP A 215 -12.35 0.43 -22.96
CA ASP A 215 -13.69 -0.02 -22.59
C ASP A 215 -14.08 0.63 -21.24
N PRO A 216 -15.14 1.46 -21.20
CA PRO A 216 -15.56 2.16 -19.99
C PRO A 216 -16.24 1.26 -18.94
N THR A 217 -16.41 -0.04 -19.22
CA THR A 217 -17.17 -0.97 -18.38
C THR A 217 -16.31 -1.99 -17.63
N VAL A 218 -15.00 -2.08 -17.93
CA VAL A 218 -14.15 -3.14 -17.36
C VAL A 218 -13.84 -2.95 -15.88
N MET A 219 -13.84 -1.71 -15.40
CA MET A 219 -13.70 -1.37 -13.99
C MET A 219 -14.89 -0.50 -13.55
N PRO A 220 -16.01 -1.09 -13.10
CA PRO A 220 -17.15 -0.33 -12.58
C PRO A 220 -16.79 0.49 -11.33
N LEU A 221 -17.48 1.59 -11.10
CA LEU A 221 -17.22 2.50 -9.98
C LEU A 221 -17.45 1.81 -8.63
N GLU A 222 -18.50 1.00 -8.53
CA GLU A 222 -18.83 0.16 -7.38
C GLU A 222 -17.68 -0.79 -7.03
N ARG A 223 -17.00 -1.33 -8.06
CA ARG A 223 -15.84 -2.21 -7.84
C ARG A 223 -14.71 -1.48 -7.15
N SER A 224 -14.40 -0.25 -7.57
CA SER A 224 -13.35 0.55 -6.93
C SER A 224 -13.68 0.85 -5.45
N LEU A 225 -14.95 1.06 -5.13
CA LEU A 225 -15.42 1.24 -3.75
C LEU A 225 -15.26 -0.04 -2.92
N GLU A 226 -15.61 -1.22 -3.48
CA GLU A 226 -15.36 -2.51 -2.82
C GLU A 226 -13.86 -2.75 -2.59
N MET A 227 -13.02 -2.40 -3.57
CA MET A 227 -11.56 -2.50 -3.47
C MET A 227 -10.98 -1.61 -2.35
N ALA A 228 -11.55 -0.42 -2.15
CA ALA A 228 -11.18 0.50 -1.07
C ALA A 228 -11.71 0.11 0.31
N THR A 229 -12.70 -0.78 0.39
CA THR A 229 -13.41 -1.11 1.64
C THR A 229 -13.34 -2.61 1.96
N ILE A 230 -14.35 -3.39 1.58
CA ILE A 230 -14.48 -4.79 1.99
C ILE A 230 -13.36 -5.68 1.47
N ASN A 231 -12.81 -5.43 0.27
CA ASN A 231 -11.69 -6.23 -0.24
C ASN A 231 -10.39 -5.90 0.48
N ALA A 232 -10.18 -4.65 0.89
CA ALA A 232 -9.05 -4.27 1.74
C ALA A 232 -9.18 -4.92 3.13
N ALA A 233 -10.38 -4.93 3.71
CA ALA A 233 -10.64 -5.64 4.96
C ALA A 233 -10.38 -7.15 4.83
N ARG A 234 -10.78 -7.80 3.72
CA ARG A 234 -10.43 -9.20 3.42
C ARG A 234 -8.92 -9.40 3.33
N ALA A 235 -8.24 -8.52 2.58
CA ALA A 235 -6.80 -8.59 2.42
C ALA A 235 -6.06 -8.48 3.76
N LEU A 236 -6.58 -7.70 4.70
CA LEU A 236 -6.00 -7.52 6.03
C LEU A 236 -6.45 -8.59 7.06
N GLY A 237 -7.24 -9.59 6.67
CA GLY A 237 -7.80 -10.58 7.61
C GLY A 237 -8.79 -9.97 8.62
N MET A 238 -9.52 -8.93 8.22
CA MET A 238 -10.43 -8.15 9.07
C MET A 238 -11.86 -8.06 8.51
N ALA A 239 -12.19 -8.85 7.49
CA ALA A 239 -13.49 -8.75 6.81
C ALA A 239 -14.69 -9.01 7.73
N ASP A 240 -14.53 -9.78 8.80
CA ASP A 240 -15.59 -10.04 9.77
C ASP A 240 -15.77 -8.89 10.78
N GLU A 241 -14.83 -7.94 10.84
CA GLU A 241 -14.84 -6.83 11.79
C GLU A 241 -15.07 -5.47 11.15
N ILE A 242 -14.61 -5.24 9.92
CA ILE A 242 -14.68 -3.94 9.22
C ILE A 242 -14.95 -4.12 7.72
N GLY A 243 -15.00 -2.99 7.00
CA GLY A 243 -15.09 -2.96 5.53
C GLY A 243 -16.51 -2.95 4.96
N SER A 244 -17.54 -3.13 5.79
CA SER A 244 -18.95 -2.96 5.40
C SER A 244 -19.82 -2.55 6.59
N LEU A 245 -20.97 -1.95 6.30
CA LEU A 245 -21.96 -1.55 7.30
C LEU A 245 -22.95 -2.70 7.54
N GLU A 246 -22.53 -3.67 8.36
CA GLU A 246 -23.31 -4.84 8.74
C GLU A 246 -23.38 -4.97 10.26
N ALA A 247 -24.54 -5.39 10.78
CA ALA A 247 -24.72 -5.53 12.23
C ALA A 247 -23.71 -6.53 12.81
N GLY A 248 -23.02 -6.13 13.89
CA GLY A 248 -21.97 -6.93 14.53
C GLY A 248 -20.54 -6.51 14.18
N LYS A 249 -20.34 -5.79 13.07
CA LYS A 249 -19.04 -5.20 12.73
C LYS A 249 -18.74 -3.94 13.56
N ARG A 250 -17.47 -3.56 13.62
CA ARG A 250 -17.01 -2.34 14.28
C ARG A 250 -17.50 -1.12 13.50
N ALA A 251 -17.79 -0.04 14.24
CA ALA A 251 -18.28 1.21 13.67
C ALA A 251 -17.12 2.07 13.13
N ASP A 252 -16.46 1.57 12.09
CA ASP A 252 -15.49 2.29 11.26
C ASP A 252 -16.24 2.91 10.08
N ILE A 253 -16.63 4.19 10.22
CA ILE A 253 -17.59 4.86 9.33
C ILE A 253 -17.03 6.21 8.90
N ALA A 254 -16.99 6.46 7.59
CA ALA A 254 -16.69 7.77 7.04
C ALA A 254 -17.95 8.37 6.39
N VAL A 255 -18.25 9.62 6.72
CA VAL A 255 -19.35 10.41 6.18
C VAL A 255 -18.75 11.56 5.39
N PHE A 256 -19.16 11.69 4.12
CA PHE A 256 -18.66 12.72 3.21
C PHE A 256 -19.75 13.77 2.94
N ASP A 257 -19.35 15.05 2.89
CA ASP A 257 -20.26 16.15 2.53
C ASP A 257 -20.35 16.32 1.03
N MET A 258 -21.40 15.75 0.42
CA MET A 258 -21.60 15.80 -1.02
C MET A 258 -22.27 17.08 -1.54
N ARG A 259 -22.49 18.11 -0.70
CA ARG A 259 -23.21 19.34 -1.09
C ARG A 259 -22.34 20.33 -1.87
N GLY A 260 -21.03 20.13 -1.89
CA GLY A 260 -20.08 20.99 -2.61
C GLY A 260 -20.39 21.10 -4.11
N PRO A 261 -20.15 22.27 -4.73
CA PRO A 261 -20.49 22.51 -6.14
C PRO A 261 -19.76 21.57 -7.11
N HIS A 262 -18.60 21.02 -6.73
CA HIS A 262 -17.86 20.05 -7.54
C HIS A 262 -18.52 18.67 -7.61
N MET A 263 -19.50 18.37 -6.74
CA MET A 263 -20.22 17.10 -6.70
C MET A 263 -21.69 17.20 -7.15
N GLN A 264 -22.21 18.40 -7.38
CA GLN A 264 -23.61 18.61 -7.78
C GLN A 264 -23.75 18.68 -9.32
N VAL A 265 -24.88 18.26 -9.92
CA VAL A 265 -26.08 17.63 -9.33
C VAL A 265 -25.88 16.11 -9.20
N ILE A 266 -26.38 15.51 -8.11
CA ILE A 266 -26.21 14.08 -7.84
C ILE A 266 -27.36 13.26 -8.45
N HIS A 267 -27.01 12.34 -9.36
CA HIS A 267 -27.97 11.36 -9.92
C HIS A 267 -27.66 9.94 -9.47
N ASN A 268 -26.38 9.57 -9.42
CA ASN A 268 -25.91 8.32 -8.86
C ASN A 268 -24.88 8.66 -7.77
N PRO A 269 -25.19 8.44 -6.48
CA PRO A 269 -24.32 8.84 -5.38
C PRO A 269 -22.96 8.14 -5.43
N ILE A 270 -22.87 6.88 -5.88
CA ILE A 270 -21.58 6.18 -6.01
C ILE A 270 -20.77 6.81 -7.14
N ALA A 271 -21.39 7.08 -8.28
CA ALA A 271 -20.69 7.68 -9.39
C ALA A 271 -20.19 9.10 -9.07
N ASN A 272 -21.05 9.92 -8.46
CA ASN A 272 -20.67 11.26 -7.99
C ASN A 272 -19.57 11.17 -6.92
N PHE A 273 -19.64 10.23 -5.98
CA PHE A 273 -18.61 10.05 -4.96
C PHE A 273 -17.27 9.66 -5.60
N VAL A 274 -17.21 8.57 -6.35
CA VAL A 274 -15.96 8.08 -6.95
C VAL A 274 -15.37 9.07 -7.95
N CYS A 275 -16.19 9.72 -8.79
CA CYS A 275 -15.66 10.58 -9.86
C CYS A 275 -15.38 12.02 -9.43
N CYS A 276 -16.05 12.54 -8.40
CA CYS A 276 -16.03 13.95 -8.05
C CYS A 276 -15.50 14.25 -6.65
N ALA A 277 -15.70 13.35 -5.66
CA ALA A 277 -15.29 13.61 -4.28
C ALA A 277 -13.76 13.59 -4.13
N ARG A 278 -13.31 14.11 -3.00
CA ARG A 278 -11.93 14.13 -2.53
C ARG A 278 -11.91 13.65 -1.07
N GLY A 279 -10.77 13.17 -0.60
CA GLY A 279 -10.59 12.83 0.82
C GLY A 279 -10.89 14.03 1.74
N ALA A 280 -10.60 15.24 1.28
CA ALA A 280 -10.91 16.50 1.99
C ALA A 280 -12.42 16.79 2.13
N ASP A 281 -13.29 16.09 1.41
CA ASP A 281 -14.75 16.20 1.57
C ASP A 281 -15.28 15.34 2.75
N ALA A 282 -14.40 14.61 3.44
CA ALA A 282 -14.76 13.88 4.66
C ALA A 282 -15.24 14.86 5.74
N HIS A 283 -16.47 14.67 6.21
CA HIS A 283 -17.12 15.52 7.20
C HIS A 283 -17.01 14.92 8.60
N THR A 284 -17.30 13.62 8.73
CA THR A 284 -17.26 12.92 10.01
C THR A 284 -16.63 11.55 9.81
N VAL A 285 -15.70 11.17 10.67
CA VAL A 285 -15.09 9.83 10.66
C VAL A 285 -15.17 9.26 12.05
N LEU A 286 -15.66 8.03 12.14
CA LEU A 286 -15.71 7.21 13.34
C LEU A 286 -14.77 6.03 13.14
N ILE A 287 -14.00 5.70 14.17
CA ILE A 287 -13.17 4.50 14.26
C ILE A 287 -13.53 3.81 15.56
N ASP A 288 -13.94 2.54 15.48
CA ASP A 288 -14.45 1.78 16.62
C ASP A 288 -15.60 2.50 17.36
N GLY A 289 -16.43 3.23 16.61
CA GLY A 289 -17.53 4.04 17.14
C GLY A 289 -17.11 5.34 17.83
N GLN A 290 -15.81 5.64 17.92
CA GLN A 290 -15.29 6.90 18.42
C GLN A 290 -15.09 7.87 17.27
N THR A 291 -15.65 9.08 17.37
CA THR A 291 -15.39 10.13 16.40
C THR A 291 -13.89 10.50 16.42
N VAL A 292 -13.26 10.62 15.26
CA VAL A 292 -11.87 11.10 15.10
C VAL A 292 -11.79 12.35 14.22
N LEU A 293 -12.80 12.55 13.36
CA LEU A 293 -13.02 13.74 12.54
C LEU A 293 -14.47 14.20 12.71
N SER A 294 -14.70 15.50 12.93
CA SER A 294 -16.04 16.10 13.03
C SER A 294 -16.05 17.45 12.32
N GLU A 295 -17.06 17.68 11.48
CA GLU A 295 -17.19 18.92 10.68
C GLU A 295 -15.92 19.25 9.88
N GLY A 296 -15.24 18.20 9.37
CA GLY A 296 -13.99 18.33 8.63
C GLY A 296 -12.76 18.69 9.47
N GLN A 297 -12.86 18.64 10.80
CA GLN A 297 -11.77 18.95 11.73
C GLN A 297 -11.39 17.72 12.57
N PHE A 298 -10.09 17.49 12.77
CA PHE A 298 -9.62 16.40 13.64
C PHE A 298 -9.88 16.74 15.11
N ILE A 299 -10.42 15.79 15.86
CA ILE A 299 -10.78 16.05 17.27
C ILE A 299 -9.71 15.64 18.28
N ASN A 300 -8.85 14.68 17.91
CA ASN A 300 -7.78 14.15 18.76
C ASN A 300 -6.41 14.67 18.35
N PHE A 301 -6.36 15.85 17.73
CA PHE A 301 -5.15 16.42 17.16
C PHE A 301 -4.89 17.79 17.78
N SER A 302 -3.65 18.06 18.21
CA SER A 302 -3.32 19.30 18.92
C SER A 302 -3.33 20.52 18.00
N SER A 303 -2.71 20.41 16.83
CA SER A 303 -2.61 21.47 15.82
C SER A 303 -2.11 20.87 14.50
N VAL A 304 -2.88 21.00 13.42
CA VAL A 304 -2.47 20.53 12.09
C VAL A 304 -1.32 21.40 11.57
N GLU A 305 -1.40 22.69 11.86
CA GLU A 305 -0.40 23.70 11.51
C GLU A 305 0.96 23.38 12.14
N ASP A 306 1.00 23.04 13.43
CA ASP A 306 2.25 22.73 14.15
C ASP A 306 2.93 21.48 13.55
N VAL A 307 2.13 20.46 13.20
CA VAL A 307 2.65 19.24 12.57
C VAL A 307 3.20 19.52 11.17
N ILE A 308 2.54 20.38 10.39
CA ILE A 308 3.04 20.80 9.08
C ILE A 308 4.34 21.61 9.23
N GLU A 309 4.42 22.50 10.21
CA GLU A 309 5.62 23.30 10.48
C GLU A 309 6.79 22.39 10.87
N GLU A 310 6.60 21.49 11.84
CA GLU A 310 7.61 20.53 12.27
C GLU A 310 8.05 19.61 11.11
N ALA A 311 7.10 19.09 10.34
CA ALA A 311 7.40 18.25 9.17
C ALA A 311 8.19 19.02 8.11
N THR A 312 7.90 20.31 7.90
CA THR A 312 8.61 21.18 6.96
C THR A 312 10.06 21.39 7.41
N GLU A 313 10.29 21.68 8.69
CA GLU A 313 11.63 21.85 9.25
C GLU A 313 12.45 20.56 9.14
N ARG A 314 11.88 19.43 9.54
CA ARG A 314 12.52 18.12 9.46
C ARG A 314 12.82 17.73 8.02
N GLY A 315 11.88 17.94 7.10
CA GLY A 315 12.05 17.68 5.68
C GLY A 315 13.22 18.46 5.08
N ARG A 316 13.31 19.76 5.38
CA ARG A 316 14.43 20.61 4.94
C ARG A 316 15.76 20.17 5.52
N ALA A 317 15.80 19.82 6.81
CA ALA A 317 17.00 19.33 7.47
C ALA A 317 17.50 18.02 6.85
N ILE A 318 16.59 17.08 6.57
CA ILE A 318 16.90 15.81 5.90
C ILE A 318 17.43 16.06 4.49
N ALA A 319 16.73 16.86 3.68
CA ALA A 319 17.14 17.17 2.31
C ALA A 319 18.51 17.87 2.24
N THR A 320 18.79 18.75 3.21
CA THR A 320 20.10 19.42 3.34
C THR A 320 21.19 18.42 3.70
N LYS A 321 20.96 17.57 4.71
CA LYS A 321 21.92 16.53 5.13
C LYS A 321 22.18 15.51 4.01
N ALA A 322 21.17 15.19 3.21
CA ALA A 322 21.29 14.30 2.07
C ALA A 322 21.94 14.96 0.84
N GLY A 323 22.14 16.29 0.86
CA GLY A 323 22.75 17.02 -0.26
C GLY A 323 21.88 17.08 -1.51
N VAL A 324 20.55 17.04 -1.36
CA VAL A 324 19.58 17.01 -2.47
C VAL A 324 18.71 18.27 -2.58
N MET A 325 19.09 19.34 -1.88
CA MET A 325 18.36 20.62 -1.91
C MET A 325 18.33 21.26 -3.29
N ASP A 326 19.33 20.99 -4.12
CA ASP A 326 19.40 21.43 -5.52
C ASP A 326 18.24 20.87 -6.35
N ARG A 327 17.79 19.64 -6.06
CA ARG A 327 16.64 18.99 -6.70
C ARG A 327 15.29 19.56 -6.27
N ALA A 328 15.24 20.36 -5.21
CA ALA A 328 13.99 20.99 -4.74
C ALA A 328 13.64 22.27 -5.52
N THR A 329 14.54 22.77 -6.37
CA THR A 329 14.29 23.98 -7.17
C THR A 329 13.45 23.63 -8.40
N PRO A 330 12.28 24.27 -8.60
CA PRO A 330 11.47 24.01 -9.78
C PRO A 330 12.21 24.47 -11.04
N ILE A 331 12.19 23.65 -12.08
CA ILE A 331 12.70 24.03 -13.39
C ILE A 331 11.55 24.72 -14.14
N TRP A 332 11.52 26.06 -14.09
CA TRP A 332 10.52 26.85 -14.79
C TRP A 332 11.10 28.14 -15.39
N PRO A 333 10.95 28.39 -16.72
CA PRO A 333 10.44 27.45 -17.72
C PRO A 333 11.48 26.36 -18.01
N GLU A 334 11.01 25.17 -18.39
CA GLU A 334 11.84 23.98 -18.69
C GLU A 334 12.97 24.26 -19.71
N HIS A 335 12.80 25.27 -20.57
CA HIS A 335 13.70 25.56 -21.68
C HIS A 335 14.68 26.73 -21.47
N ALA A 336 14.71 27.39 -20.30
CA ALA A 336 15.59 28.56 -20.10
C ALA A 336 17.10 28.25 -20.08
N THR A 337 17.50 26.98 -20.02
CA THR A 337 18.91 26.56 -19.97
C THR A 337 19.47 26.11 -21.33
N ALA A 338 18.67 26.09 -22.39
CA ALA A 338 19.13 25.65 -23.73
C ALA A 338 19.79 26.75 -24.59
N THR A 339 19.82 28.01 -24.14
CA THR A 339 20.28 29.16 -24.96
C THR A 339 21.56 29.85 -24.48
N ALA A 340 22.35 29.25 -23.59
CA ALA A 340 23.63 29.81 -23.14
C ALA A 340 24.89 29.09 -23.66
N ALA A 341 24.74 28.28 -24.72
CA ALA A 341 25.86 27.65 -25.43
C ALA A 341 25.61 27.64 -26.94
N GLN A 342 25.80 28.81 -27.57
CA GLN A 342 26.21 28.96 -28.98
C GLN A 342 27.30 30.01 -29.06
#